data_AF-A0A959RXP6-F1
#
_entry.id   AF-A0A959RXP6-F1
#
_cell.length_a   1.000
_cell.length_b   1.000
_cell.length_c   1.000
_cell.angle_alpha   90.00
_cell.angle_beta   90.00
_cell.angle_gamma   90.00
#
_symmetry.space_group_name_H-M   'P 1'
#
loop_
_entity.id
_entity.type
_entity.pdbx_description
1 polymer ?
#
loop_
_entity_poly.entity_id
_entity_poly.type
_entity_poly.pdbx_seq_one_letter_code
_entity_poly.pdbx_strand_id
1 'polypeptide(L)'
;KSIPIPSDHSLGRSKDDQSLWLFFDVPTPSTANNSTGFLASAETPNLSIQSGFYSGTISVNIFSNDEQAQIYYTEDGSEPNLNSNLFTNDLTINSTTVIKAKSFGDDLLPSATATRSFFINENSTLPVVSISTDPKNFWDDEIGIYTAGTNGIIGYGSTEPKNYNQPWERPANLEFFELDGSIQINMGVGIKIHGGWSRQNPQKSLEIFSESHYGGKSIPYKLFPNREFKEYNAFLLRNSGQDNQSTFFRDAMMQSLVEGLDMETEAYRPALVYLNGEYWGIHNIRERMNKHYIAQHKGVDSDAIDVLRNR
;
A
#
# COMPACT_ATOMS: atom_id res chain seq x y z
N LYS A 1 7.97 10.19 -25.45
CA LYS A 1 8.22 9.79 -24.05
C LYS A 1 6.89 9.94 -23.33
N SER A 2 6.33 8.88 -22.74
CA SER A 2 5.08 8.99 -21.96
C SER A 2 5.35 9.84 -20.72
N ILE A 3 4.50 10.83 -20.47
CA ILE A 3 4.55 11.63 -19.25
C ILE A 3 3.79 10.83 -18.17
N PRO A 4 4.45 10.34 -17.11
CA PRO A 4 3.74 9.68 -16.02
C PRO A 4 2.81 10.69 -15.33
N ILE A 5 1.54 10.34 -15.20
CA ILE A 5 0.54 11.16 -14.49
C ILE A 5 0.45 10.60 -13.07
N PRO A 6 0.66 11.41 -12.02
CA PRO A 6 0.46 10.97 -10.64
C PRO A 6 -0.97 10.47 -10.40
N SER A 7 -1.15 9.58 -9.41
CA SER A 7 -2.47 9.10 -8.99
C SER A 7 -3.40 10.26 -8.66
N ASP A 8 -4.70 10.13 -8.99
CA ASP A 8 -5.74 11.15 -8.79
C ASP A 8 -5.52 12.48 -9.54
N HIS A 9 -4.60 12.51 -10.50
CA HIS A 9 -4.41 13.65 -11.41
C HIS A 9 -4.84 13.30 -12.83
N SER A 10 -5.15 14.33 -13.61
CA SER A 10 -5.45 14.19 -15.03
C SER A 10 -4.56 15.08 -15.88
N LEU A 11 -4.32 14.66 -17.13
CA LEU A 11 -3.63 15.47 -18.14
C LEU A 11 -4.67 15.90 -19.17
N GLY A 12 -4.87 17.21 -19.31
CA GLY A 12 -5.89 17.78 -20.20
C GLY A 12 -5.39 19.01 -20.93
N ARG A 13 -6.19 19.53 -21.87
CA ARG A 13 -5.86 20.78 -22.57
C ARG A 13 -6.26 21.99 -21.74
N SER A 14 -5.46 23.05 -21.79
CA SER A 14 -5.85 24.33 -21.22
C SER A 14 -7.10 24.88 -21.89
N LYS A 15 -7.96 25.53 -21.10
CA LYS A 15 -9.15 26.23 -21.58
C LYS A 15 -8.80 27.49 -22.35
N ASP A 16 -7.73 28.18 -21.93
CA ASP A 16 -7.32 29.47 -22.49
C ASP A 16 -6.42 29.30 -23.71
N ASP A 17 -5.64 28.21 -23.76
CA ASP A 17 -4.83 27.83 -24.91
C ASP A 17 -4.89 26.32 -25.16
N GLN A 18 -5.69 25.90 -26.14
CA GLN A 18 -5.89 24.49 -26.47
C GLN A 18 -4.64 23.78 -27.03
N SER A 19 -3.54 24.49 -27.26
CA SER A 19 -2.25 23.89 -27.63
C SER A 19 -1.45 23.40 -26.41
N LEU A 20 -1.75 23.92 -25.22
CA LEU A 20 -1.07 23.55 -23.97
C LEU A 20 -1.72 22.34 -23.31
N TRP A 21 -0.88 21.41 -22.88
CA TRP A 21 -1.25 20.31 -22.00
C TRP A 21 -0.88 20.66 -20.56
N LEU A 22 -1.86 20.56 -19.67
CA LEU A 22 -1.72 20.87 -18.25
C LEU A 22 -2.12 19.66 -17.41
N PHE A 23 -1.45 19.50 -16.29
CA PHE A 23 -1.91 18.63 -15.21
C PHE A 23 -3.01 19.31 -14.43
N PHE A 24 -3.99 18.54 -13.96
CA PHE A 24 -5.05 19.00 -13.08
C PHE A 24 -5.13 18.09 -11.86
N ASP A 25 -5.22 18.70 -10.69
CA ASP A 25 -5.26 18.09 -9.36
C ASP A 25 -6.67 17.88 -8.81
N VAL A 26 -7.67 18.39 -9.52
CA VAL A 26 -9.09 18.20 -9.18
C VAL A 26 -9.70 17.19 -10.17
N PRO A 27 -10.14 16.00 -9.71
CA PRO A 27 -10.84 15.06 -10.56
C PRO A 27 -12.21 15.60 -10.99
N THR A 28 -12.43 15.74 -12.30
CA THR A 28 -13.72 16.15 -12.88
C THR A 28 -14.24 15.09 -13.87
N PRO A 29 -14.61 13.88 -13.41
CA PRO A 29 -15.08 12.82 -14.29
C PRO A 29 -16.32 13.25 -15.08
N SER A 30 -16.37 12.87 -16.36
CA SER A 30 -17.45 13.19 -17.31
C SER A 30 -17.75 14.69 -17.51
N THR A 31 -16.88 15.58 -17.00
CA THR A 31 -17.04 17.04 -17.07
C THR A 31 -15.71 17.70 -17.44
N ALA A 32 -15.73 19.00 -17.73
CA ALA A 32 -14.52 19.73 -18.13
C ALA A 32 -13.64 20.08 -16.91
N ASN A 33 -12.32 19.89 -17.07
CA ASN A 33 -11.30 20.29 -16.10
C ASN A 33 -11.19 21.83 -16.05
N ASN A 34 -11.96 22.47 -15.15
CA ASN A 34 -11.98 23.93 -15.00
C ASN A 34 -11.10 24.45 -13.84
N SER A 35 -10.38 23.58 -13.14
CA SER A 35 -9.43 23.99 -12.09
C SER A 35 -8.17 24.61 -12.70
N THR A 36 -7.33 25.23 -11.85
CA THR A 36 -5.99 25.65 -12.25
C THR A 36 -5.22 24.44 -12.79
N GLY A 37 -4.63 24.60 -13.97
CA GLY A 37 -3.80 23.58 -14.58
C GLY A 37 -2.31 23.93 -14.42
N PHE A 38 -1.47 22.91 -14.28
CA PHE A 38 -0.04 23.05 -14.02
C PHE A 38 0.79 22.57 -15.22
N LEU A 39 1.84 23.31 -15.58
CA LEU A 39 2.75 22.93 -16.67
C LEU A 39 3.77 21.87 -16.25
N ALA A 40 4.06 21.80 -14.95
CA ALA A 40 5.03 20.89 -14.36
C ALA A 40 4.59 20.47 -12.95
N SER A 41 5.30 19.50 -12.38
CA SER A 41 5.14 19.05 -11.00
C SER A 41 6.44 19.31 -10.24
N ALA A 42 6.31 19.65 -8.96
CA ALA A 42 7.42 19.77 -8.05
C ALA A 42 8.18 18.43 -7.93
N GLU A 43 9.48 18.50 -7.67
CA GLU A 43 10.29 17.29 -7.48
C GLU A 43 9.91 16.58 -6.18
N THR A 44 9.77 15.25 -6.22
CA THR A 44 9.55 14.44 -5.02
C THR A 44 10.72 14.60 -4.06
N PRO A 45 10.46 14.98 -2.79
CA PRO A 45 11.54 15.20 -1.84
C PRO A 45 12.24 13.87 -1.52
N ASN A 46 13.52 13.94 -1.19
CA ASN A 46 14.31 12.83 -0.71
C ASN A 46 14.57 12.97 0.79
N LEU A 47 14.64 11.83 1.47
CA LEU A 47 15.08 11.78 2.86
C LEU A 47 16.52 11.30 2.89
N SER A 48 17.35 11.95 3.70
CA SER A 48 18.78 11.66 3.88
C SER A 48 19.07 10.25 4.38
N ILE A 49 18.09 9.61 5.05
CA ILE A 49 18.17 8.26 5.59
C ILE A 49 17.12 7.38 4.89
N GLN A 50 17.52 6.18 4.47
CA GLN A 50 16.60 5.21 3.85
C GLN A 50 15.71 4.54 4.90
N SER A 51 14.59 3.96 4.46
CA SER A 51 13.77 3.14 5.34
C SER A 51 14.58 1.97 5.88
N GLY A 52 14.32 1.56 7.11
CA GLY A 52 15.05 0.43 7.69
C GLY A 52 15.06 0.44 9.21
N PHE A 53 15.97 -0.35 9.76
CA PHE A 53 16.10 -0.63 11.19
C PHE A 53 17.30 0.09 11.77
N TYR A 54 17.11 0.77 12.90
CA TYR A 54 18.13 1.60 13.52
C TYR A 54 18.22 1.32 15.03
N SER A 55 19.45 1.21 15.53
CA SER A 55 19.74 1.09 16.96
C SER A 55 19.86 2.49 17.57
N GLY A 56 18.77 2.97 18.15
CA GLY A 56 18.67 4.29 18.78
C GLY A 56 18.17 5.40 17.87
N THR A 57 18.17 6.62 18.41
CA THR A 57 17.67 7.83 17.75
C THR A 57 18.46 8.18 16.50
N ILE A 58 17.75 8.58 15.44
CA ILE A 58 18.33 9.08 14.19
C ILE A 58 17.87 10.52 13.92
N SER A 59 18.64 11.25 13.11
CA SER A 59 18.31 12.58 12.63
C SER A 59 18.12 12.55 11.12
N VAL A 60 16.94 12.92 10.64
CA VAL A 60 16.53 12.80 9.24
C VAL A 60 16.33 14.19 8.65
N ASN A 61 17.21 14.56 7.72
CA ASN A 61 17.02 15.70 6.82
C ASN A 61 16.11 15.30 5.64
N ILE A 62 15.25 16.21 5.19
CA ILE A 62 14.43 16.09 3.97
C ILE A 62 14.83 17.22 3.01
N PHE A 63 15.09 16.89 1.74
CA PHE A 63 15.58 17.85 0.76
C PHE A 63 14.98 17.63 -0.63
N SER A 64 14.97 18.67 -1.45
CA SER A 64 14.54 18.69 -2.85
C SER A 64 15.53 19.55 -3.64
N ASN A 65 15.77 19.26 -4.92
CA ASN A 65 16.60 20.15 -5.75
C ASN A 65 15.78 21.33 -6.32
N ASP A 66 14.47 21.33 -6.09
CA ASP A 66 13.59 22.45 -6.39
C ASP A 66 13.69 23.52 -5.29
N GLU A 67 14.59 24.49 -5.49
CA GLU A 67 14.88 25.57 -4.53
C GLU A 67 13.67 26.46 -4.19
N GLN A 68 12.63 26.44 -5.04
CA GLN A 68 11.41 27.22 -4.84
C GLN A 68 10.29 26.43 -4.16
N ALA A 69 10.44 25.10 -4.04
CA ALA A 69 9.45 24.26 -3.41
C ALA A 69 9.64 24.16 -1.90
N GLN A 70 8.53 24.29 -1.18
CA GLN A 70 8.44 24.02 0.25
C GLN A 70 8.09 22.55 0.48
N ILE A 71 8.72 21.94 1.49
CA ILE A 71 8.50 20.52 1.81
C ILE A 71 7.59 20.42 3.03
N TYR A 72 6.50 19.68 2.89
CA TYR A 72 5.56 19.37 3.97
C TYR A 72 5.59 17.89 4.28
N TYR A 73 5.45 17.53 5.56
CA TYR A 73 5.53 16.14 6.00
C TYR A 73 4.50 15.78 7.08
N THR A 74 4.29 14.48 7.25
CA THR A 74 3.43 13.85 8.26
C THR A 74 4.14 12.64 8.84
N GLU A 75 3.78 12.27 10.08
CA GLU A 75 4.39 11.18 10.84
C GLU A 75 3.39 10.06 11.18
N ASP A 76 2.12 10.23 10.78
CA ASP A 76 0.98 9.36 11.12
C ASP A 76 0.45 8.56 9.92
N GLY A 77 1.08 8.70 8.74
CA GLY A 77 0.65 8.09 7.48
C GLY A 77 -0.32 8.92 6.64
N SER A 78 -0.85 10.03 7.17
CA SER A 78 -1.72 10.94 6.42
C SER A 78 -0.99 11.58 5.23
N GLU A 79 -1.74 11.93 4.18
CA GLU A 79 -1.15 12.52 2.99
C GLU A 79 -0.70 13.98 3.26
N PRO A 80 0.59 14.33 3.05
CA PRO A 80 1.05 15.68 3.29
C PRO A 80 0.34 16.69 2.38
N ASN A 81 -0.11 17.79 2.98
CA ASN A 81 -0.74 18.92 2.32
C ASN A 81 -0.24 20.24 2.94
N LEU A 82 -0.69 21.38 2.44
CA LEU A 82 -0.24 22.71 2.89
C LEU A 82 -0.58 23.03 4.36
N ASN A 83 -1.46 22.25 5.01
CA ASN A 83 -1.75 22.36 6.44
C ASN A 83 -0.93 21.38 7.31
N SER A 84 -0.13 20.52 6.69
CA SER A 84 0.79 19.61 7.40
C SER A 84 2.01 20.37 7.94
N ASN A 85 2.94 19.65 8.58
CA ASN A 85 4.13 20.27 9.14
C ASN A 85 5.09 20.72 8.02
N LEU A 86 5.45 22.01 8.02
CA LEU A 86 6.50 22.54 7.13
C LEU A 86 7.87 22.07 7.63
N PHE A 87 8.64 21.43 6.75
CA PHE A 87 10.01 21.02 7.06
C PHE A 87 10.94 22.24 7.07
N THR A 88 11.54 22.53 8.22
CA THR A 88 12.46 23.66 8.42
C THR A 88 13.77 23.25 9.10
N ASN A 89 13.78 22.11 9.78
CA ASN A 89 14.92 21.57 10.53
C ASN A 89 14.86 20.03 10.49
N ASP A 90 16.01 19.37 10.66
CA ASP A 90 16.09 17.92 10.68
C ASP A 90 15.16 17.28 11.74
N LEU A 91 14.52 16.18 11.36
CA LEU A 91 13.60 15.45 12.22
C LEU A 91 14.36 14.51 13.14
N THR A 92 14.07 14.55 14.44
CA THR A 92 14.63 13.59 15.40
C THR A 92 13.67 12.43 15.57
N ILE A 93 14.03 11.25 15.06
CA ILE A 93 13.20 10.04 15.14
C ILE A 93 13.78 9.12 16.21
N ASN A 94 13.04 8.93 17.30
CA ASN A 94 13.47 8.14 18.47
C ASN A 94 12.55 6.94 18.79
N SER A 95 11.51 6.74 17.99
CA SER A 95 10.59 5.61 18.02
C SER A 95 10.24 5.19 16.59
N THR A 96 9.66 4.00 16.42
CA THR A 96 9.18 3.55 15.11
C THR A 96 8.19 4.57 14.53
N THR A 97 8.42 5.03 13.31
CA THR A 97 7.66 6.14 12.71
C THR A 97 7.67 6.02 11.19
N VAL A 98 6.56 6.41 10.56
CA VAL A 98 6.47 6.52 9.10
C VAL A 98 6.45 7.98 8.72
N ILE A 99 7.47 8.42 7.98
CA ILE A 99 7.49 9.78 7.42
C ILE A 99 6.94 9.74 6.00
N LYS A 100 5.93 10.57 5.74
CA LYS A 100 5.52 10.92 4.38
C LYS A 100 5.87 12.38 4.12
N ALA A 101 6.46 12.67 2.96
CA ALA A 101 6.86 14.03 2.60
C ALA A 101 6.49 14.36 1.15
N LYS A 102 6.11 15.61 0.91
CA LYS A 102 5.72 16.13 -0.42
C LYS A 102 6.21 17.56 -0.59
N SER A 103 6.65 17.89 -1.80
CA SER A 103 7.08 19.23 -2.19
C SER A 103 5.92 20.00 -2.82
N PHE A 104 5.81 21.29 -2.49
CA PHE A 104 4.83 22.23 -3.01
C PHE A 104 5.57 23.48 -3.47
N GLY A 105 5.47 23.82 -4.76
CA GLY A 105 6.05 25.05 -5.32
C GLY A 105 4.99 25.91 -5.97
N ASP A 106 5.28 27.19 -6.15
CA ASP A 106 4.39 28.13 -6.83
C ASP A 106 4.17 27.69 -8.28
N ASP A 107 2.91 27.70 -8.74
CA ASP A 107 2.50 27.27 -10.09
C ASP A 107 2.94 25.85 -10.50
N LEU A 108 3.28 25.00 -9.53
CA LEU A 108 3.63 23.60 -9.73
C LEU A 108 2.58 22.67 -9.15
N LEU A 109 2.32 21.57 -9.87
CA LEU A 109 1.58 20.45 -9.31
C LEU A 109 2.36 19.89 -8.11
N PRO A 110 1.72 19.61 -6.95
CA PRO A 110 2.40 18.97 -5.83
C PRO A 110 3.13 17.69 -6.27
N SER A 111 4.29 17.43 -5.67
CA SER A 111 5.09 16.27 -6.06
C SER A 111 4.39 14.94 -5.75
N ALA A 112 4.90 13.83 -6.28
CA ALA A 112 4.59 12.53 -5.68
C ALA A 112 5.14 12.46 -4.25
N THR A 113 4.55 11.59 -3.43
CA THR A 113 4.86 11.48 -2.00
C THR A 113 6.01 10.52 -1.76
N ALA A 114 7.06 11.00 -1.08
CA ALA A 114 8.09 10.13 -0.53
C ALA A 114 7.59 9.51 0.77
N THR A 115 7.73 8.19 0.92
CA THR A 115 7.37 7.46 2.13
C THR A 115 8.58 6.68 2.65
N ARG A 116 8.84 6.77 3.97
CA ARG A 116 9.91 6.05 4.65
C ARG A 116 9.44 5.56 6.03
N SER A 117 9.50 4.24 6.24
CA SER A 117 9.39 3.64 7.58
C SER A 117 10.74 3.52 8.27
N PHE A 118 10.84 4.10 9.46
CA PHE A 118 11.98 3.96 10.37
C PHE A 118 11.56 3.08 11.54
N PHE A 119 12.26 1.97 11.75
CA PHE A 119 12.05 1.07 12.87
C PHE A 119 13.16 1.28 13.89
N ILE A 120 12.82 1.81 15.07
CA ILE A 120 13.81 2.22 16.07
C ILE A 120 13.82 1.21 17.21
N ASN A 121 14.98 0.60 17.45
CA ASN A 121 15.17 -0.46 18.44
C ASN A 121 14.28 -1.70 18.22
N GLU A 122 13.83 -1.91 16.99
CA GLU A 122 13.10 -3.11 16.58
C GLU A 122 14.06 -4.16 16.04
N ASN A 123 13.88 -5.40 16.44
CA ASN A 123 14.61 -6.55 15.91
C ASN A 123 13.61 -7.58 15.41
N SER A 124 13.84 -8.14 14.22
CA SER A 124 12.96 -9.15 13.64
C SER A 124 13.76 -10.37 13.16
N THR A 125 13.16 -11.55 13.32
CA THR A 125 13.62 -12.80 12.69
C THR A 125 12.72 -13.21 11.51
N LEU A 126 11.79 -12.33 11.15
CA LEU A 126 10.87 -12.47 10.04
C LEU A 126 11.03 -11.26 9.09
N PRO A 127 10.69 -11.40 7.80
CA PRO A 127 10.52 -10.23 6.95
C PRO A 127 9.47 -9.29 7.55
N VAL A 128 9.57 -8.00 7.20
CA VAL A 128 8.65 -6.97 7.70
C VAL A 128 7.89 -6.35 6.55
N VAL A 129 6.58 -6.20 6.72
CA VAL A 129 5.69 -5.49 5.80
C VAL A 129 5.19 -4.24 6.50
N SER A 130 5.51 -3.07 5.97
CA SER A 130 4.96 -1.80 6.44
C SER A 130 3.93 -1.29 5.44
N ILE A 131 2.71 -1.06 5.93
CA ILE A 131 1.64 -0.43 5.14
C ILE A 131 1.42 0.97 5.69
N SER A 132 1.58 1.97 4.84
CA SER A 132 1.30 3.38 5.17
C SER A 132 0.14 3.92 4.36
N THR A 133 -0.83 4.52 5.01
CA THR A 133 -1.97 5.17 4.35
C THR A 133 -2.57 6.23 5.28
N ASP A 134 -3.45 7.06 4.75
CA ASP A 134 -4.21 7.99 5.58
C ASP A 134 -4.92 7.23 6.71
N PRO A 135 -4.75 7.61 8.00
CA PRO A 135 -5.42 6.95 9.12
C PRO A 135 -6.92 6.75 8.91
N LYS A 136 -7.59 7.67 8.19
CA LYS A 136 -9.01 7.55 7.85
C LYS A 136 -9.31 6.31 7.03
N ASN A 137 -8.42 5.91 6.13
CA ASN A 137 -8.57 4.71 5.31
C ASN A 137 -8.66 3.43 6.16
N PHE A 138 -8.08 3.42 7.35
CA PHE A 138 -8.22 2.31 8.29
C PHE A 138 -9.39 2.52 9.27
N TRP A 139 -9.48 3.70 9.88
CA TRP A 139 -10.20 3.87 11.14
C TRP A 139 -11.41 4.80 11.08
N ASP A 140 -11.59 5.55 9.99
CA ASP A 140 -12.71 6.48 9.86
C ASP A 140 -14.06 5.75 9.89
N ASP A 141 -15.07 6.38 10.47
CA ASP A 141 -16.39 5.78 10.63
C ASP A 141 -17.11 5.55 9.30
N GLU A 142 -16.89 6.42 8.31
CA GLU A 142 -17.56 6.35 7.00
C GLU A 142 -16.74 5.59 5.97
N ILE A 143 -15.40 5.65 6.04
CA ILE A 143 -14.52 5.07 5.00
C ILE A 143 -13.48 4.07 5.54
N GLY A 144 -13.34 3.90 6.84
CA GLY A 144 -12.30 3.04 7.43
C GLY A 144 -12.55 1.57 7.16
N ILE A 145 -11.56 0.87 6.58
CA ILE A 145 -11.72 -0.54 6.21
C ILE A 145 -11.62 -1.49 7.41
N TYR A 146 -11.13 -1.04 8.57
CA TYR A 146 -11.04 -1.86 9.79
C TYR A 146 -12.19 -1.63 10.78
N THR A 147 -12.97 -0.57 10.62
CA THR A 147 -14.02 -0.22 11.58
C THR A 147 -15.34 -0.98 11.31
N ALA A 148 -16.22 -0.99 12.31
CA ALA A 148 -17.63 -1.30 12.08
C ALA A 148 -18.28 -0.23 11.22
N GLY A 149 -18.08 1.04 11.53
CA GLY A 149 -18.50 2.18 10.72
C GLY A 149 -20.00 2.29 10.44
N THR A 150 -20.38 3.38 9.77
CA THR A 150 -21.77 3.72 9.42
C THR A 150 -22.17 3.31 8.01
N ASN A 151 -21.21 3.18 7.09
CA ASN A 151 -21.44 2.82 5.69
C ASN A 151 -21.20 1.33 5.40
N GLY A 152 -21.41 0.49 6.40
CA GLY A 152 -21.14 -0.94 6.29
C GLY A 152 -22.15 -1.72 5.44
N ILE A 153 -21.85 -3.01 5.22
CA ILE A 153 -22.84 -3.98 4.70
C ILE A 153 -22.95 -5.20 5.60
N ILE A 154 -24.14 -5.81 5.60
CA ILE A 154 -24.42 -7.08 6.29
C ILE A 154 -23.78 -8.21 5.47
N GLY A 155 -23.17 -9.19 6.15
CA GLY A 155 -22.53 -10.32 5.49
C GLY A 155 -21.37 -10.88 6.30
N TYR A 156 -20.75 -11.95 5.79
CA TYR A 156 -19.54 -12.53 6.36
C TYR A 156 -19.65 -12.85 7.87
N GLY A 157 -20.83 -13.33 8.27
CA GLY A 157 -21.18 -13.69 9.65
C GLY A 157 -21.65 -12.54 10.54
N SER A 158 -21.68 -11.29 10.05
CA SER A 158 -22.23 -10.15 10.79
C SER A 158 -23.72 -9.99 10.50
N THR A 159 -24.52 -9.74 11.53
CA THR A 159 -25.96 -9.41 11.41
C THR A 159 -26.23 -7.93 11.22
N GLU A 160 -25.27 -7.08 11.56
CA GLU A 160 -25.32 -5.63 11.39
C GLU A 160 -24.37 -5.18 10.27
N PRO A 161 -24.63 -4.02 9.63
CA PRO A 161 -23.71 -3.41 8.69
C PRO A 161 -22.32 -3.21 9.28
N LYS A 162 -21.27 -3.61 8.54
CA LYS A 162 -19.87 -3.36 8.89
C LYS A 162 -19.06 -2.85 7.70
N ASN A 163 -18.28 -1.78 7.87
CA ASN A 163 -17.37 -1.24 6.87
C ASN A 163 -16.33 -2.29 6.46
N TYR A 164 -15.82 -3.08 7.41
CA TYR A 164 -14.91 -4.19 7.09
C TYR A 164 -15.54 -5.32 6.24
N ASN A 165 -16.85 -5.28 5.98
CA ASN A 165 -17.52 -6.19 5.04
C ASN A 165 -17.65 -5.62 3.63
N GLN A 166 -17.46 -4.32 3.45
CA GLN A 166 -17.52 -3.69 2.12
C GLN A 166 -16.42 -4.26 1.19
N PRO A 167 -16.68 -4.33 -0.13
CA PRO A 167 -15.71 -4.83 -1.11
C PRO A 167 -14.73 -3.73 -1.58
N TRP A 168 -14.84 -2.53 -1.02
CA TRP A 168 -14.06 -1.36 -1.40
C TRP A 168 -12.57 -1.48 -1.04
N GLU A 169 -11.78 -0.59 -1.63
CA GLU A 169 -10.33 -0.55 -1.53
C GLU A 169 -9.84 0.84 -1.11
N ARG A 170 -8.61 0.91 -0.63
CA ARG A 170 -7.95 2.17 -0.27
C ARG A 170 -6.54 2.21 -0.87
N PRO A 171 -6.05 3.40 -1.26
CA PRO A 171 -4.64 3.56 -1.62
C PRO A 171 -3.77 3.37 -0.38
N ALA A 172 -2.58 2.81 -0.55
CA ALA A 172 -1.55 2.75 0.48
C ALA A 172 -0.16 2.73 -0.17
N ASN A 173 0.88 2.97 0.62
CA ASN A 173 2.25 2.65 0.28
C ASN A 173 2.65 1.33 0.95
N LEU A 174 3.24 0.42 0.18
CA LEU A 174 3.81 -0.83 0.64
C LEU A 174 5.33 -0.68 0.73
N GLU A 175 5.88 -0.97 1.90
CA GLU A 175 7.29 -1.26 2.06
C GLU A 175 7.50 -2.70 2.55
N PHE A 176 8.45 -3.41 1.93
CA PHE A 176 8.81 -4.78 2.32
C PHE A 176 10.30 -4.86 2.62
N PHE A 177 10.64 -5.44 3.77
CA PHE A 177 11.99 -5.59 4.27
C PHE A 177 12.33 -7.07 4.44
N GLU A 178 13.51 -7.45 3.97
CA GLU A 178 14.05 -8.78 4.17
C GLU A 178 14.65 -8.99 5.57
N LEU A 179 15.01 -10.24 5.87
CA LEU A 179 15.60 -10.65 7.15
C LEU A 179 16.89 -9.89 7.52
N ASP A 180 17.62 -9.42 6.52
CA ASP A 180 18.84 -8.61 6.70
C ASP A 180 18.55 -7.11 6.90
N GLY A 181 17.27 -6.73 6.95
CA GLY A 181 16.81 -5.35 7.09
C GLY A 181 16.79 -4.56 5.79
N SER A 182 17.21 -5.15 4.66
CA SER A 182 17.19 -4.46 3.37
C SER A 182 15.76 -4.25 2.87
N ILE A 183 15.47 -3.02 2.42
CA ILE A 183 14.21 -2.73 1.74
C ILE A 183 14.24 -3.25 0.30
N GLN A 184 13.20 -3.97 -0.10
CA GLN A 184 13.08 -4.58 -1.43
C GLN A 184 11.90 -4.03 -2.24
N ILE A 185 10.87 -3.53 -1.56
CA ILE A 185 9.70 -2.92 -2.18
C ILE A 185 9.46 -1.58 -1.49
N ASN A 186 9.21 -0.53 -2.27
CA ASN A 186 8.62 0.73 -1.82
C ASN A 186 7.78 1.28 -2.97
N MET A 187 6.47 1.07 -2.92
CA MET A 187 5.56 1.51 -3.99
C MET A 187 4.14 1.70 -3.49
N GLY A 188 3.36 2.50 -4.23
CA GLY A 188 1.93 2.60 -4.02
C GLY A 188 1.18 1.34 -4.48
N VAL A 189 0.19 0.93 -3.68
CA VAL A 189 -0.64 -0.27 -3.86
C VAL A 189 -2.08 0.01 -3.43
N GLY A 190 -2.99 -0.84 -3.88
CA GLY A 190 -4.35 -0.94 -3.34
C GLY A 190 -4.40 -1.92 -2.18
N ILE A 191 -5.23 -1.61 -1.19
CA ILE A 191 -5.49 -2.49 -0.05
C ILE A 191 -6.99 -2.70 0.18
N LYS A 192 -7.40 -3.91 0.55
CA LYS A 192 -8.80 -4.21 0.95
C LYS A 192 -8.88 -5.36 1.93
N ILE A 193 -9.93 -5.39 2.75
CA ILE A 193 -10.16 -6.50 3.68
C ILE A 193 -10.50 -7.79 2.91
N HIS A 194 -9.84 -8.87 3.32
CA HIS A 194 -10.05 -10.21 2.77
C HIS A 194 -10.60 -11.18 3.84
N GLY A 195 -11.33 -12.20 3.38
CA GLY A 195 -11.85 -13.28 4.21
C GLY A 195 -13.37 -13.35 4.23
N GLY A 196 -13.88 -14.34 4.95
CA GLY A 196 -15.30 -14.49 5.25
C GLY A 196 -15.55 -14.13 6.71
N TRP A 197 -15.96 -15.10 7.51
CA TRP A 197 -16.17 -14.95 8.95
C TRP A 197 -14.98 -14.34 9.71
N SER A 198 -13.75 -14.58 9.24
CA SER A 198 -12.52 -14.02 9.84
C SER A 198 -12.42 -12.51 9.75
N ARG A 199 -13.28 -11.83 8.98
CA ARG A 199 -13.39 -10.36 8.96
C ARG A 199 -13.76 -9.78 10.32
N GLN A 200 -14.40 -10.57 11.19
CA GLN A 200 -14.80 -10.14 12.52
C GLN A 200 -13.64 -10.09 13.52
N ASN A 201 -12.51 -10.75 13.21
CA ASN A 201 -11.33 -10.69 14.06
C ASN A 201 -10.77 -9.25 14.11
N PRO A 202 -10.21 -8.81 15.25
CA PRO A 202 -9.52 -7.52 15.34
C PRO A 202 -8.36 -7.43 14.34
N GLN A 203 -7.50 -8.46 14.32
CA GLN A 203 -6.47 -8.62 13.30
C GLN A 203 -7.13 -9.18 12.03
N LYS A 204 -7.31 -8.35 11.00
CA LYS A 204 -7.95 -8.74 9.73
C LYS A 204 -6.93 -9.24 8.72
N SER A 205 -7.38 -10.05 7.77
CA SER A 205 -6.57 -10.33 6.57
C SER A 205 -6.69 -9.16 5.60
N LEU A 206 -5.57 -8.78 4.98
CA LEU A 206 -5.48 -7.66 4.04
C LEU A 206 -4.99 -8.18 2.68
N GLU A 207 -5.75 -7.92 1.63
CA GLU A 207 -5.27 -8.12 0.26
C GLU A 207 -4.48 -6.89 -0.17
N ILE A 208 -3.27 -7.11 -0.68
CA ILE A 208 -2.38 -6.10 -1.24
C ILE A 208 -2.28 -6.36 -2.74
N PHE A 209 -2.57 -5.36 -3.57
CA PHE A 209 -2.58 -5.53 -5.01
C PHE A 209 -2.05 -4.29 -5.74
N SER A 210 -1.43 -4.51 -6.89
CA SER A 210 -0.87 -3.46 -7.72
C SER A 210 -1.82 -3.12 -8.87
N GLU A 211 -2.10 -1.84 -9.05
CA GLU A 211 -2.73 -1.31 -10.26
C GLU A 211 -1.98 -0.07 -10.76
N SER A 212 -2.14 0.21 -12.06
CA SER A 212 -1.41 1.31 -12.72
C SER A 212 -1.65 2.66 -12.03
N HIS A 213 -2.84 2.87 -11.47
CA HIS A 213 -3.20 4.10 -10.79
C HIS A 213 -2.70 4.17 -9.34
N TYR A 214 -2.16 3.09 -8.76
CA TYR A 214 -1.55 3.11 -7.43
C TYR A 214 -0.03 3.23 -7.46
N GLY A 215 0.63 2.59 -8.42
CA GLY A 215 2.10 2.60 -8.47
C GLY A 215 2.72 1.65 -9.49
N GLY A 216 1.94 0.74 -10.09
CA GLY A 216 2.44 -0.19 -11.08
C GLY A 216 1.46 -1.32 -11.38
N LYS A 217 1.67 -2.05 -12.48
CA LYS A 217 0.83 -3.20 -12.86
C LYS A 217 1.21 -4.50 -12.13
N SER A 218 2.39 -4.53 -11.53
CA SER A 218 2.92 -5.66 -10.77
C SER A 218 3.72 -5.13 -9.57
N ILE A 219 3.89 -6.02 -8.59
CA ILE A 219 4.78 -5.88 -7.44
C ILE A 219 6.08 -6.61 -7.80
N PRO A 220 7.17 -5.90 -8.13
CA PRO A 220 8.35 -6.47 -8.78
C PRO A 220 9.32 -7.11 -7.78
N TYR A 221 8.87 -8.10 -7.01
CA TYR A 221 9.72 -8.81 -6.07
C TYR A 221 9.38 -10.30 -5.94
N LYS A 222 10.41 -11.12 -5.70
CA LYS A 222 10.31 -12.55 -5.38
C LYS A 222 9.85 -12.73 -3.93
N LEU A 223 8.55 -12.57 -3.67
CA LEU A 223 7.97 -12.66 -2.32
C LEU A 223 8.19 -14.03 -1.65
N PHE A 224 8.13 -15.11 -2.45
CA PHE A 224 8.23 -16.48 -1.95
C PHE A 224 9.54 -17.14 -2.41
N PRO A 225 10.45 -17.47 -1.49
CA PRO A 225 11.72 -18.10 -1.83
C PRO A 225 11.58 -19.43 -2.60
N ASN A 226 10.51 -20.19 -2.35
CA ASN A 226 10.20 -21.48 -2.97
C ASN A 226 9.40 -21.39 -4.27
N ARG A 227 9.18 -20.20 -4.82
CA ARG A 227 8.58 -19.99 -6.15
C ARG A 227 9.61 -19.41 -7.10
N GLU A 228 9.43 -19.56 -8.40
CA GLU A 228 10.36 -18.97 -9.40
C GLU A 228 9.91 -17.57 -9.88
N PHE A 229 8.71 -17.14 -9.47
CA PHE A 229 8.14 -15.86 -9.89
C PHE A 229 8.88 -14.68 -9.27
N LYS A 230 9.15 -13.67 -10.10
CA LYS A 230 9.88 -12.45 -9.72
C LYS A 230 8.97 -11.25 -9.49
N GLU A 231 7.67 -11.40 -9.77
CA GLU A 231 6.67 -10.37 -9.59
C GLU A 231 5.30 -10.98 -9.32
N TYR A 232 4.42 -10.20 -8.70
CA TYR A 232 3.06 -10.62 -8.35
C TYR A 232 2.08 -9.48 -8.61
N ASN A 233 0.87 -9.76 -9.09
CA ASN A 233 -0.17 -8.72 -9.16
C ASN A 233 -0.77 -8.44 -7.77
N ALA A 234 -0.89 -9.47 -6.94
CA ALA A 234 -1.47 -9.36 -5.61
C ALA A 234 -0.94 -10.47 -4.68
N PHE A 235 -0.95 -10.19 -3.38
CA PHE A 235 -0.72 -11.17 -2.33
C PHE A 235 -1.65 -10.87 -1.14
N LEU A 236 -1.73 -11.80 -0.19
CA LEU A 236 -2.51 -11.62 1.04
C LEU A 236 -1.58 -11.54 2.24
N LEU A 237 -1.83 -10.58 3.13
CA LEU A 237 -1.45 -10.65 4.54
C LEU A 237 -2.57 -11.38 5.27
N ARG A 238 -2.44 -12.69 5.45
CA ARG A 238 -3.48 -13.54 6.01
C ARG A 238 -3.32 -13.72 7.52
N ASN A 239 -4.38 -13.45 8.27
CA ASN A 239 -4.47 -13.64 9.72
C ASN A 239 -4.72 -15.10 10.14
N SER A 240 -4.49 -16.09 9.28
CA SER A 240 -4.81 -17.51 9.51
C SER A 240 -6.29 -17.87 9.64
N GLY A 241 -7.22 -16.93 9.42
CA GLY A 241 -8.65 -17.21 9.38
C GLY A 241 -9.18 -17.80 10.68
N GLN A 242 -9.80 -18.98 10.60
CA GLN A 242 -10.31 -19.71 11.78
C GLN A 242 -9.18 -20.26 12.68
N ASP A 243 -7.94 -20.35 12.17
CA ASP A 243 -6.78 -20.79 12.95
C ASP A 243 -6.04 -19.62 13.65
N ASN A 244 -6.57 -18.38 13.58
CA ASN A 244 -5.96 -17.18 14.16
C ASN A 244 -5.68 -17.30 15.67
N GLN A 245 -6.55 -18.01 16.41
CA GLN A 245 -6.44 -18.20 17.87
C GLN A 245 -5.86 -19.56 18.26
N SER A 246 -5.14 -20.21 17.35
CA SER A 246 -4.64 -21.57 17.54
C SER A 246 -3.19 -21.67 17.06
N THR A 247 -2.92 -22.42 15.99
CA THR A 247 -1.54 -22.65 15.55
C THR A 247 -1.02 -21.54 14.64
N PHE A 248 -1.88 -20.74 14.03
CA PHE A 248 -1.53 -19.68 13.08
C PHE A 248 -0.82 -20.13 11.78
N PHE A 249 -0.65 -21.43 11.55
CA PHE A 249 0.00 -21.94 10.34
C PHE A 249 -0.65 -23.21 9.78
N ARG A 250 -1.76 -23.70 10.34
CA ARG A 250 -2.36 -24.99 9.93
C ARG A 250 -2.59 -25.07 8.42
N ASP A 251 -3.17 -24.01 7.85
CA ASP A 251 -3.44 -23.93 6.42
C ASP A 251 -2.15 -24.00 5.57
N ALA A 252 -1.09 -23.31 6.00
CA ALA A 252 0.22 -23.36 5.34
C ALA A 252 0.87 -24.74 5.41
N MET A 253 0.77 -25.39 6.58
CA MET A 253 1.24 -26.77 6.75
C MET A 253 0.53 -27.71 5.78
N MET A 254 -0.80 -27.61 5.68
CA MET A 254 -1.57 -28.47 4.76
C MET A 254 -1.19 -28.24 3.30
N GLN A 255 -1.02 -26.99 2.87
CA GLN A 255 -0.53 -26.66 1.51
C GLN A 255 0.86 -27.27 1.24
N SER A 256 1.75 -27.21 2.23
CA SER A 256 3.11 -27.75 2.11
C SER A 256 3.11 -29.28 2.06
N LEU A 257 2.20 -29.95 2.78
CA LEU A 257 2.11 -31.42 2.81
C LEU A 257 1.64 -32.03 1.49
N VAL A 258 0.89 -31.27 0.69
CA VAL A 258 0.42 -31.70 -0.64
C VAL A 258 1.26 -31.12 -1.78
N GLU A 259 2.31 -30.36 -1.46
CA GLU A 259 3.23 -29.84 -2.47
C GLU A 259 3.94 -31.01 -3.18
N GLY A 260 4.01 -30.94 -4.52
CA GLY A 260 4.55 -32.02 -5.35
C GLY A 260 3.52 -33.08 -5.77
N LEU A 261 2.28 -33.02 -5.25
CA LEU A 261 1.15 -33.68 -5.91
C LEU A 261 0.73 -32.87 -7.16
N ASP A 262 0.04 -33.49 -8.10
CA ASP A 262 -0.48 -32.84 -9.31
C ASP A 262 -1.68 -31.92 -8.99
N MET A 263 -1.43 -30.94 -8.13
CA MET A 263 -2.39 -29.99 -7.58
C MET A 263 -1.70 -28.64 -7.31
N GLU A 264 -2.39 -27.54 -7.61
CA GLU A 264 -1.90 -26.21 -7.28
C GLU A 264 -1.89 -25.97 -5.77
N THR A 265 -0.83 -25.33 -5.28
CA THR A 265 -0.68 -24.95 -3.87
C THR A 265 -0.33 -23.48 -3.73
N GLU A 266 -0.84 -22.84 -2.68
CA GLU A 266 -0.51 -21.46 -2.36
C GLU A 266 0.77 -21.40 -1.52
N ALA A 267 1.77 -20.65 -1.97
CA ALA A 267 2.96 -20.38 -1.18
C ALA A 267 2.64 -19.58 0.08
N TYR A 268 3.54 -19.71 1.05
CA TYR A 268 3.41 -19.20 2.39
C TYR A 268 4.72 -18.60 2.88
N ARG A 269 4.63 -17.47 3.58
CA ARG A 269 5.76 -16.87 4.29
C ARG A 269 5.27 -16.00 5.46
N PRO A 270 5.67 -16.26 6.71
CA PRO A 270 5.30 -15.40 7.83
C PRO A 270 6.05 -14.08 7.79
N ALA A 271 5.40 -12.99 8.21
CA ALA A 271 5.98 -11.65 8.28
C ALA A 271 5.41 -10.87 9.47
N LEU A 272 6.21 -9.95 10.02
CA LEU A 272 5.70 -8.92 10.91
C LEU A 272 5.00 -7.85 10.07
N VAL A 273 3.84 -7.37 10.50
CA VAL A 273 3.12 -6.30 9.82
C VAL A 273 3.10 -5.06 10.71
N TYR A 274 3.33 -3.91 10.10
CA TYR A 274 3.14 -2.61 10.71
C TYR A 274 2.12 -1.80 9.89
N LEU A 275 1.18 -1.15 10.57
CA LEU A 275 0.22 -0.23 9.96
C LEU A 275 0.52 1.19 10.47
N ASN A 276 0.92 2.09 9.59
CA ASN A 276 1.34 3.46 9.95
C ASN A 276 2.37 3.52 11.09
N GLY A 277 3.30 2.55 11.13
CA GLY A 277 4.34 2.48 12.17
C GLY A 277 3.95 1.71 13.43
N GLU A 278 2.67 1.32 13.58
CA GLU A 278 2.20 0.52 14.71
C GLU A 278 2.33 -0.97 14.42
N TYR A 279 2.90 -1.73 15.36
CA TYR A 279 3.02 -3.18 15.23
C TYR A 279 1.64 -3.84 15.22
N TRP A 280 1.35 -4.60 14.17
CA TRP A 280 0.04 -5.21 13.90
C TRP A 280 0.04 -6.74 14.01
N GLY A 281 1.12 -7.31 14.53
CA GLY A 281 1.26 -8.73 14.74
C GLY A 281 1.88 -9.47 13.55
N ILE A 282 1.88 -10.79 13.66
CA ILE A 282 2.32 -11.68 12.59
C ILE A 282 1.16 -11.88 11.61
N HIS A 283 1.44 -11.78 10.32
CA HIS A 283 0.57 -12.26 9.26
C HIS A 283 1.32 -13.24 8.39
N ASN A 284 0.57 -14.10 7.72
CA ASN A 284 1.09 -14.99 6.71
C ASN A 284 0.95 -14.33 5.35
N ILE A 285 2.07 -13.97 4.72
CA ILE A 285 2.11 -13.65 3.29
C ILE A 285 1.67 -14.91 2.54
N ARG A 286 0.65 -14.78 1.70
CA ARG A 286 0.10 -15.87 0.87
C ARG A 286 -0.07 -15.42 -0.56
N GLU A 287 0.10 -16.35 -1.50
CA GLU A 287 -0.34 -16.14 -2.86
C GLU A 287 -1.84 -15.82 -2.90
N ARG A 288 -2.25 -14.98 -3.85
CA ARG A 288 -3.66 -14.59 -4.03
C ARG A 288 -4.27 -15.39 -5.17
N MET A 289 -5.08 -16.41 -4.85
CA MET A 289 -5.81 -17.20 -5.86
C MET A 289 -6.87 -16.39 -6.63
N ASN A 290 -6.43 -15.70 -7.69
CA ASN A 290 -7.24 -14.93 -8.63
C ASN A 290 -6.84 -15.29 -10.08
N LYS A 291 -7.40 -14.59 -11.08
CA LYS A 291 -7.04 -14.84 -12.48
C LYS A 291 -5.54 -14.67 -12.76
N HIS A 292 -4.88 -13.73 -12.07
CA HIS A 292 -3.44 -13.48 -12.23
C HIS A 292 -2.58 -14.61 -11.64
N TYR A 293 -2.99 -15.21 -10.52
CA TYR A 293 -2.34 -16.42 -10.01
C TYR A 293 -2.41 -17.57 -11.02
N ILE A 294 -3.60 -17.85 -11.56
CA ILE A 294 -3.78 -18.96 -12.51
C ILE A 294 -2.96 -18.68 -13.77
N ALA A 295 -3.01 -17.46 -14.29
CA ALA A 295 -2.21 -17.00 -15.44
C ALA A 295 -0.72 -17.24 -15.22
N GLN A 296 -0.20 -16.83 -14.06
CA GLN A 296 1.21 -16.95 -13.71
C GLN A 296 1.64 -18.42 -13.54
N HIS A 297 0.85 -19.24 -12.86
CA HIS A 297 1.16 -20.66 -12.63
C HIS A 297 1.00 -21.53 -13.87
N LYS A 298 0.10 -21.16 -14.79
CA LYS A 298 -0.16 -21.91 -16.03
C LYS A 298 0.56 -21.35 -17.27
N GLY A 299 1.18 -20.18 -17.16
CA GLY A 299 1.84 -19.51 -18.28
C GLY A 299 0.85 -19.09 -19.37
N VAL A 300 -0.34 -18.64 -18.99
CA VAL A 300 -1.40 -18.18 -19.91
C VAL A 300 -1.74 -16.72 -19.67
N ASP A 301 -2.40 -16.06 -20.62
CA ASP A 301 -2.88 -14.69 -20.45
C ASP A 301 -4.01 -14.64 -19.40
N SER A 302 -3.94 -13.68 -18.48
CA SER A 302 -4.98 -13.46 -17.47
C SER A 302 -6.33 -13.05 -18.07
N ASP A 303 -6.36 -12.47 -19.26
CA ASP A 303 -7.59 -12.10 -19.95
C ASP A 303 -8.26 -13.29 -20.67
N ALA A 304 -7.55 -14.42 -20.77
CA ALA A 304 -8.10 -15.68 -21.27
C ALA A 304 -8.67 -16.59 -20.15
N ILE A 305 -8.79 -16.09 -18.92
CA ILE A 305 -9.21 -16.86 -17.75
C ILE A 305 -10.54 -16.35 -17.20
N ASP A 306 -11.53 -17.24 -17.18
CA ASP A 306 -12.78 -17.05 -16.44
C ASP A 306 -12.74 -17.78 -15.10
N VAL A 307 -12.93 -17.03 -14.00
CA VAL A 307 -12.97 -17.60 -12.64
C VAL A 307 -14.41 -17.65 -12.14
N LEU A 308 -14.98 -18.85 -12.07
CA LEU A 308 -16.28 -19.08 -11.46
C LEU A 308 -16.15 -19.18 -9.93
N ARG A 309 -16.92 -18.37 -9.20
CA ARG A 309 -16.95 -18.37 -7.73
C ARG A 309 -18.38 -18.55 -7.25
N ASN A 310 -18.56 -19.46 -6.28
CA ASN A 310 -19.79 -19.49 -5.51
C ASN A 310 -19.75 -18.34 -4.50
N ARG A 311 -20.78 -17.49 -4.47
CA ARG A 311 -20.89 -16.34 -3.57
C ARG A 311 -21.64 -16.70 -2.31
#